data_AF-A0A933AF93-F1
#
_entry.id   AF-A0A933AF93-F1
#
_cell.length_a   1.000
_cell.length_b   1.000
_cell.length_c   1.000
_cell.angle_alpha   90.00
_cell.angle_beta   90.00
_cell.angle_gamma   90.00
#
_symmetry.space_group_name_H-M   'P 1'
#
loop_
_entity.id
_entity.type
_entity.pdbx_description
1 polymer ?
#
loop_
_entity_poly.entity_id
_entity_poly.type
_entity_poly.pdbx_seq_one_letter_code
_entity_poly.pdbx_strand_id
1 'polypeptide(L)'
;MVTRPDLESLARSILAIHPVRVVRWRKSLSGVAWHITKNGSLVETRIETPRPHTPLSFAIFAHELGHHLQRVERASWPSRMEQEYDAWQRAFALMRQHGVPITEKVERRYVQAMRYALAKALRRGAVRIPAYFVRFLDEPYLRRLQARARGRWNRNGKRPSVHLP
;
A
#
# COMPACT_ATOMS: atom_id res chain seq x y z
N MET A 1 -26.95 -5.64 20.34
CA MET A 1 -25.47 -5.49 20.33
C MET A 1 -24.95 -6.13 19.06
N VAL A 2 -24.27 -5.39 18.18
CA VAL A 2 -23.65 -5.97 16.97
C VAL A 2 -22.35 -6.63 17.38
N THR A 3 -22.27 -7.95 17.29
CA THR A 3 -21.05 -8.72 17.56
C THR A 3 -19.98 -8.27 16.57
N ARG A 4 -18.82 -7.83 17.06
CA ARG A 4 -17.69 -7.50 16.16
C ARG A 4 -17.34 -8.78 15.36
N PRO A 5 -17.15 -8.69 14.04
CA PRO A 5 -16.78 -9.86 13.25
C PRO A 5 -15.47 -10.41 13.77
N ASP A 6 -15.37 -11.74 13.88
CA ASP A 6 -14.09 -12.39 14.07
C ASP A 6 -13.24 -12.18 12.81
N LEU A 7 -12.36 -11.19 12.88
CA LEU A 7 -11.52 -10.75 11.78
C LEU A 7 -10.52 -11.83 11.34
N GLU A 8 -10.18 -12.77 12.22
CA GLU A 8 -9.32 -13.88 11.86
C GLU A 8 -10.07 -14.91 11.02
N SER A 9 -11.25 -15.33 11.47
CA SER A 9 -12.11 -16.24 10.70
C SER A 9 -12.50 -15.63 9.36
N LEU A 10 -12.79 -14.33 9.32
CA LEU A 10 -13.02 -13.60 8.08
C LEU A 10 -11.80 -13.66 7.15
N ALA A 11 -10.60 -13.36 7.64
CA ALA A 11 -9.39 -13.41 6.82
C ALA A 11 -9.12 -14.82 6.27
N ARG A 12 -9.41 -15.87 7.05
CA ARG A 12 -9.33 -17.27 6.57
C ARG A 12 -10.32 -17.54 5.44
N SER A 13 -11.57 -17.07 5.55
CA SER A 13 -12.57 -17.23 4.49
C SER A 13 -12.18 -16.52 3.19
N ILE A 14 -11.56 -15.34 3.31
CA ILE A 14 -11.03 -14.58 2.16
C ILE A 14 -9.85 -15.33 1.54
N LEU A 15 -8.91 -15.83 2.35
CA LEU A 15 -7.77 -16.61 1.83
C LEU A 15 -8.20 -17.91 1.16
N ALA A 16 -9.32 -18.52 1.56
CA ALA A 16 -9.83 -19.74 0.94
C ALA A 16 -10.24 -19.55 -0.54
N ILE A 17 -10.59 -18.33 -0.94
CA ILE A 17 -11.04 -18.01 -2.31
C ILE A 17 -9.95 -17.29 -3.13
N HIS A 18 -8.79 -17.01 -2.55
CA HIS A 18 -7.68 -16.35 -3.24
C HIS A 18 -6.44 -17.24 -3.30
N PRO A 19 -5.70 -17.27 -4.42
CA PRO A 19 -4.48 -18.08 -4.56
C PRO A 19 -3.26 -17.41 -3.88
N VAL A 20 -3.40 -17.10 -2.58
CA VAL A 20 -2.39 -16.45 -1.75
C VAL A 20 -2.15 -17.27 -0.49
N ARG A 21 -0.88 -17.52 -0.20
CA ARG A 21 -0.46 -18.20 1.03
C ARG A 21 0.08 -17.21 2.05
N VAL A 22 -0.52 -17.15 3.23
CA VAL A 22 0.14 -16.52 4.39
C VAL A 22 1.22 -17.46 4.89
N VAL A 23 2.48 -17.07 4.78
CA VAL A 23 3.61 -17.89 5.25
C VAL A 23 4.07 -17.51 6.65
N ARG A 24 3.75 -16.29 7.10
CA ARG A 24 4.08 -15.83 8.45
C ARG A 24 3.12 -14.76 8.94
N TRP A 25 2.63 -14.95 10.17
CA TRP A 25 1.99 -13.88 10.93
C TRP A 25 3.06 -13.01 11.61
N ARG A 26 3.09 -11.72 11.27
CA ARG A 26 4.06 -10.77 11.83
C ARG A 26 3.60 -10.22 13.17
N LYS A 27 4.55 -9.97 14.07
CA LYS A 27 4.30 -9.20 15.30
C LYS A 27 4.23 -7.69 15.03
N SER A 28 4.88 -7.23 13.95
CA SER A 28 4.87 -5.83 13.53
C SER A 28 3.64 -5.48 12.70
N LEU A 29 3.21 -4.21 12.74
CA LEU A 29 2.15 -3.66 11.90
C LEU A 29 2.66 -3.31 10.48
N SER A 30 3.28 -4.29 9.83
CA SER A 30 3.74 -4.21 8.45
C SER A 30 3.61 -5.58 7.81
N GLY A 31 3.38 -5.61 6.51
CA GLY A 31 3.43 -6.83 5.72
C GLY A 31 4.45 -6.75 4.60
N VAL A 32 4.55 -7.86 3.88
CA VAL A 32 5.27 -7.96 2.63
C VAL A 32 4.63 -9.06 1.78
N ALA A 33 4.43 -8.77 0.50
CA ALA A 33 3.97 -9.72 -0.50
C ALA A 33 5.08 -9.97 -1.54
N TRP A 34 5.25 -11.22 -1.96
CA TRP A 34 6.13 -11.58 -3.06
C TRP A 34 5.61 -12.78 -3.83
N HIS A 35 6.17 -12.97 -5.02
CA HIS A 35 5.78 -14.04 -5.94
C HIS A 35 6.93 -15.01 -6.13
N ILE A 36 6.58 -16.27 -6.33
CA ILE A 36 7.48 -17.32 -6.76
C ILE A 36 7.14 -17.63 -8.21
N THR A 37 8.14 -17.49 -9.08
CA THR A 37 8.03 -17.80 -10.49
C THR A 37 8.94 -18.97 -10.84
N LYS A 38 8.45 -19.91 -11.63
CA LYS A 38 9.23 -21.04 -12.19
C LYS A 38 9.09 -21.00 -13.70
N ASN A 39 10.21 -20.99 -14.42
CA ASN A 39 10.24 -20.93 -15.88
C ASN A 39 9.38 -19.79 -16.46
N GLY A 40 9.45 -18.60 -15.86
CA GLY A 40 8.68 -17.42 -16.28
C GLY A 40 7.19 -17.43 -15.88
N SER A 41 6.67 -18.55 -15.37
CA SER A 41 5.27 -18.68 -14.93
C SER A 41 5.14 -18.41 -13.44
N LEU A 42 4.08 -17.70 -13.05
CA LEU A 42 3.71 -17.51 -11.64
C LEU A 42 3.24 -18.84 -11.04
N VAL A 43 3.92 -19.30 -9.99
CA VAL A 43 3.59 -20.56 -9.30
C VAL A 43 2.85 -20.29 -8.00
N GLU A 44 3.33 -19.33 -7.21
CA GLU A 44 2.78 -19.07 -5.88
C GLU A 44 2.90 -17.59 -5.53
N THR A 45 1.92 -17.08 -4.77
CA THR A 45 2.03 -15.79 -4.09
C THR A 45 2.07 -16.00 -2.60
N ARG A 46 3.05 -15.39 -1.94
CA ARG A 46 3.26 -15.49 -0.49
C ARG A 46 3.14 -14.13 0.14
N ILE A 47 2.51 -14.08 1.31
CA ILE A 47 2.45 -12.87 2.14
C ILE A 47 2.92 -13.17 3.56
N GLU A 48 3.64 -12.20 4.13
CA GLU A 48 3.75 -12.02 5.57
C GLU A 48 2.92 -10.82 5.97
N THR A 49 2.14 -10.92 7.05
CA THR A 49 1.27 -9.82 7.46
C THR A 49 0.89 -9.98 8.94
N PRO A 50 0.57 -8.90 9.68
CA PRO A 50 0.05 -9.03 11.04
C PRO A 50 -1.22 -9.88 11.10
N ARG A 51 -1.39 -10.59 12.21
CA ARG A 51 -2.59 -11.37 12.45
C ARG A 51 -3.80 -10.43 12.63
N PRO A 52 -4.91 -10.63 11.90
CA PRO A 52 -6.01 -9.67 11.84
C PRO A 52 -6.93 -9.81 13.05
N HIS A 53 -6.51 -9.24 14.19
CA HIS A 53 -7.34 -9.13 15.41
C HIS A 53 -8.02 -7.76 15.56
N THR A 54 -7.59 -6.77 14.77
CA THR A 54 -8.10 -5.39 14.85
C THR A 54 -8.36 -4.86 13.45
N PRO A 55 -9.20 -3.81 13.28
CA PRO A 55 -9.40 -3.19 11.97
C PRO A 55 -8.09 -2.73 11.31
N LEU A 56 -7.10 -2.29 12.10
CA LEU A 56 -5.79 -1.89 11.58
C LEU A 56 -4.97 -3.08 11.07
N SER A 57 -4.88 -4.18 11.83
CA SER A 57 -4.16 -5.37 11.35
C SER A 57 -4.89 -6.05 10.20
N PHE A 58 -6.23 -6.01 10.18
CA PHE A 58 -7.03 -6.44 9.03
C PHE A 58 -6.78 -5.56 7.79
N ALA A 59 -6.72 -4.24 7.94
CA ALA A 59 -6.41 -3.34 6.82
C ALA A 59 -5.03 -3.63 6.21
N ILE A 60 -4.02 -3.95 7.04
CA ILE A 60 -2.69 -4.31 6.55
C ILE A 60 -2.73 -5.68 5.84
N PHE A 61 -3.43 -6.67 6.40
CA PHE A 61 -3.69 -7.95 5.71
C PHE A 61 -4.32 -7.73 4.33
N ALA A 62 -5.40 -6.94 4.27
CA ALA A 62 -6.12 -6.64 3.04
C ALA A 62 -5.27 -5.85 2.04
N HIS A 63 -4.36 -5.00 2.52
CA HIS A 63 -3.40 -4.28 1.67
C HIS A 63 -2.39 -5.23 1.01
N GLU A 64 -1.80 -6.18 1.76
CA GLU A 64 -0.92 -7.18 1.18
C GLU A 64 -1.63 -8.08 0.16
N LEU A 65 -2.90 -8.43 0.43
CA LEU A 65 -3.75 -9.12 -0.53
C LEU A 65 -4.04 -8.25 -1.77
N GLY A 66 -4.26 -6.95 -1.59
CA GLY A 66 -4.45 -6.00 -2.68
C GLY A 66 -3.26 -5.94 -3.65
N HIS A 67 -2.03 -6.02 -3.14
CA HIS A 67 -0.83 -6.12 -3.97
C HIS A 67 -0.80 -7.36 -4.86
N HIS A 68 -1.36 -8.48 -4.40
CA HIS A 68 -1.48 -9.68 -5.21
C HIS A 68 -2.48 -9.49 -6.36
N LEU A 69 -3.70 -9.02 -6.04
CA LEU A 69 -4.79 -8.92 -7.02
C LEU A 69 -4.45 -7.98 -8.19
N GLN A 70 -3.74 -6.89 -7.91
CA GLN A 70 -3.24 -5.96 -8.94
C GLN A 70 -2.43 -6.61 -10.05
N ARG A 71 -1.58 -7.57 -9.68
CA ARG A 71 -0.65 -8.21 -10.60
C ARG A 71 -1.35 -9.10 -11.61
N VAL A 72 -2.53 -9.62 -11.26
CA VAL A 72 -3.33 -10.51 -12.11
C VAL A 72 -4.12 -9.71 -13.15
N GLU A 73 -4.53 -8.48 -12.83
CA GLU A 73 -5.54 -7.74 -13.61
C GLU A 73 -4.98 -6.73 -14.62
N ARG A 74 -3.67 -6.43 -14.64
CA ARG A 74 -3.12 -5.33 -15.46
C ARG A 74 -2.07 -5.77 -16.49
N ALA A 75 -2.27 -5.34 -17.73
CA ALA A 75 -1.33 -5.54 -18.86
C ALA A 75 -0.06 -4.68 -18.77
N SER A 76 -0.13 -3.48 -18.17
CA SER A 76 1.01 -2.59 -17.93
C SER A 76 1.17 -2.28 -16.45
N TRP A 77 2.40 -2.33 -15.96
CA TRP A 77 2.69 -2.08 -14.54
C TRP A 77 2.62 -0.59 -14.21
N PRO A 78 1.67 -0.15 -13.34
CA PRO A 78 1.62 1.23 -12.89
C PRO A 78 2.85 1.53 -12.02
N SER A 79 3.16 2.81 -11.79
CA SER A 79 4.31 3.17 -10.95
C SER A 79 4.17 2.56 -9.55
N ARG A 80 5.30 2.32 -8.85
CA ARG A 80 5.24 1.77 -7.48
C ARG A 80 4.34 2.59 -6.56
N MET A 81 4.27 3.90 -6.76
CA MET A 81 3.38 4.79 -6.01
C MET A 81 1.90 4.48 -6.27
N GLU A 82 1.53 4.25 -7.51
CA GLU A 82 0.16 3.90 -7.89
C GLU A 82 -0.23 2.50 -7.44
N GLN A 83 0.71 1.54 -7.44
CA GLN A 83 0.50 0.20 -6.87
C GLN A 83 0.12 0.28 -5.38
N GLU A 84 0.83 1.11 -4.60
CA GLU A 84 0.52 1.34 -3.19
C GLU A 84 -0.89 1.91 -3.01
N TYR A 85 -1.25 2.94 -3.81
CA TYR A 85 -2.56 3.56 -3.72
C TYR A 85 -3.68 2.55 -4.02
N ASP A 86 -3.57 1.82 -5.12
CA ASP A 86 -4.56 0.84 -5.53
C ASP A 86 -4.70 -0.29 -4.50
N ALA A 87 -3.62 -0.66 -3.81
CA ALA A 87 -3.63 -1.76 -2.84
C ALA A 87 -4.43 -1.34 -1.61
N TRP A 88 -4.28 -0.08 -1.19
CA TRP A 88 -5.11 0.53 -0.16
C TRP A 88 -6.56 0.70 -0.58
N GLN A 89 -6.86 1.06 -1.84
CA GLN A 89 -8.26 1.12 -2.31
C GLN A 89 -8.94 -0.24 -2.23
N ARG A 90 -8.25 -1.31 -2.64
CA ARG A 90 -8.75 -2.68 -2.51
C ARG A 90 -8.94 -3.08 -1.06
N ALA A 91 -8.00 -2.72 -0.19
CA ALA A 91 -8.14 -2.94 1.25
C ALA A 91 -9.41 -2.28 1.81
N PHE A 92 -9.67 -1.03 1.44
CA PHE A 92 -10.88 -0.31 1.86
C PHE A 92 -12.16 -0.91 1.27
N ALA A 93 -12.15 -1.33 0.01
CA ALA A 93 -13.27 -2.04 -0.61
C ALA A 93 -13.60 -3.33 0.18
N LEU A 94 -12.59 -4.14 0.47
CA LEU A 94 -12.75 -5.38 1.24
C LEU A 94 -13.25 -5.13 2.66
N MET A 95 -12.71 -4.10 3.33
CA MET A 95 -13.21 -3.69 4.65
C MET A 95 -14.67 -3.29 4.61
N ARG A 96 -15.09 -2.46 3.64
CA ARG A 96 -16.49 -2.04 3.48
C ARG A 96 -17.41 -3.21 3.16
N GLN A 97 -16.99 -4.08 2.23
CA GLN A 97 -17.73 -5.27 1.82
C GLN A 97 -18.06 -6.19 3.01
N HIS A 98 -17.14 -6.31 3.96
CA HIS A 98 -17.31 -7.18 5.13
C HIS A 98 -17.68 -6.44 6.42
N GLY A 99 -18.06 -5.16 6.33
CA GLY A 99 -18.47 -4.36 7.49
C GLY A 99 -17.36 -4.11 8.52
N VAL A 100 -16.09 -4.21 8.13
CA VAL A 100 -14.95 -3.89 8.99
C VAL A 100 -14.77 -2.36 9.02
N PRO A 101 -14.80 -1.71 10.20
CA PRO A 101 -14.77 -0.25 10.29
C PRO A 101 -13.42 0.32 9.87
N ILE A 102 -13.44 1.34 9.01
CA ILE A 102 -12.26 2.14 8.67
C ILE A 102 -12.03 3.16 9.79
N THR A 103 -11.28 2.75 10.80
CA THR A 103 -11.00 3.59 11.98
C THR A 103 -10.01 4.72 11.68
N GLU A 104 -9.94 5.72 12.55
CA GLU A 104 -8.94 6.80 12.46
C GLU A 104 -7.49 6.28 12.42
N LYS A 105 -7.19 5.17 13.11
CA LYS A 105 -5.86 4.52 13.05
C LYS A 105 -5.56 3.97 11.64
N VAL A 106 -6.57 3.43 10.96
CA VAL A 106 -6.46 2.93 9.58
C VAL A 106 -6.24 4.09 8.62
N GLU A 107 -7.03 5.16 8.72
CA GLU A 107 -6.86 6.37 7.90
C GLU A 107 -5.47 7.00 8.07
N ARG A 108 -4.99 7.14 9.32
CA ARG A 108 -3.64 7.65 9.57
C ARG A 108 -2.58 6.76 8.93
N ARG A 109 -2.72 5.43 9.00
CA ARG A 109 -1.79 4.49 8.37
C ARG A 109 -1.79 4.63 6.85
N TYR A 110 -2.95 4.78 6.25
CA TYR A 110 -3.11 5.03 4.82
C TYR A 110 -2.41 6.32 4.38
N VAL A 111 -2.69 7.44 5.06
CA VAL A 111 -2.04 8.73 4.77
C VAL A 111 -0.52 8.63 4.88
N GLN A 112 0.00 7.94 5.91
CA GLN A 112 1.44 7.71 6.07
C GLN A 112 2.02 6.89 4.91
N ALA A 113 1.33 5.84 4.47
CA ALA A 113 1.77 5.01 3.36
C ALA A 113 1.82 5.81 2.04
N MET A 114 0.79 6.62 1.75
CA MET A 114 0.76 7.45 0.54
C MET A 114 1.86 8.51 0.54
N ARG A 115 2.10 9.16 1.69
CA ARG A 115 3.25 10.06 1.86
C ARG A 115 4.57 9.34 1.65
N TYR A 116 4.76 8.15 2.23
CA TYR A 116 6.00 7.40 2.04
C TYR A 116 6.22 7.04 0.56
N ALA A 117 5.19 6.54 -0.12
CA ALA A 117 5.22 6.17 -1.52
C ALA A 117 5.58 7.37 -2.41
N LEU A 118 4.97 8.53 -2.17
CA LEU A 118 5.23 9.77 -2.88
C LEU A 118 6.66 10.29 -2.65
N ALA A 119 7.13 10.33 -1.39
CA ALA A 119 8.53 10.65 -1.06
C ALA A 119 9.50 9.73 -1.81
N LYS A 120 9.19 8.44 -1.92
CA LYS A 120 10.04 7.47 -2.61
C LYS A 120 10.03 7.67 -4.12
N ALA A 121 8.87 7.97 -4.71
CA ALA A 121 8.74 8.28 -6.13
C ALA A 121 9.53 9.55 -6.50
N LEU A 122 9.37 10.63 -5.74
CA LEU A 122 10.09 11.89 -5.93
C LEU A 122 11.61 11.72 -5.81
N ARG A 123 12.08 10.97 -4.80
CA ARG A 123 13.52 10.64 -4.67
C ARG A 123 14.08 9.84 -5.86
N ARG A 124 13.24 9.11 -6.58
CA ARG A 124 13.60 8.35 -7.78
C ARG A 124 13.41 9.14 -9.08
N GLY A 125 13.06 10.42 -9.00
CA GLY A 125 12.93 11.30 -10.15
C GLY A 125 11.58 11.19 -10.87
N ALA A 126 10.50 10.80 -10.17
CA ALA A 126 9.17 10.80 -10.79
C ALA A 126 8.80 12.21 -11.30
N VAL A 127 8.45 12.29 -12.58
CA VAL A 127 8.11 13.55 -13.27
C VAL A 127 6.62 13.87 -13.17
N ARG A 128 5.78 12.84 -12.99
CA ARG A 128 4.32 12.95 -12.95
C ARG A 128 3.76 12.45 -11.61
N ILE A 129 2.97 13.29 -10.94
CA ILE A 129 2.19 12.92 -9.76
C ILE A 129 0.71 12.91 -10.14
N PRO A 130 -0.02 11.78 -9.98
CA PRO A 130 -1.46 11.73 -10.22
C PRO A 130 -2.22 12.69 -9.32
N ALA A 131 -3.29 13.31 -9.83
CA ALA A 131 -4.07 14.33 -9.10
C ALA A 131 -4.62 13.83 -7.75
N TYR A 132 -5.02 12.55 -7.65
CA TYR A 132 -5.50 11.97 -6.40
C TYR A 132 -4.42 11.83 -5.31
N PHE A 133 -3.14 12.07 -5.63
CA PHE A 133 -2.09 12.18 -4.62
C PHE A 133 -1.98 13.57 -4.00
N VAL A 134 -2.62 14.59 -4.57
CA VAL A 134 -2.57 15.98 -4.07
C VAL A 134 -3.09 16.07 -2.64
N ARG A 135 -4.12 15.29 -2.26
CA ARG A 135 -4.63 15.24 -0.87
C ARG A 135 -3.61 14.79 0.18
N PHE A 136 -2.50 14.15 -0.22
CA PHE A 136 -1.46 13.71 0.71
C PHE A 136 -0.31 14.72 0.83
N LEU A 137 -0.30 15.73 -0.02
CA LEU A 137 0.61 16.86 0.00
C LEU A 137 0.06 17.91 0.96
N ASP A 138 0.44 17.82 2.24
CA ASP A 138 0.33 19.01 3.09
C ASP A 138 1.54 19.92 2.86
N GLU A 139 1.31 21.22 3.03
CA GLU A 139 2.31 22.25 2.81
C GLU A 139 3.60 22.02 3.67
N PRO A 140 3.52 21.60 4.94
CA PRO A 140 4.70 21.18 5.71
C PRO A 140 5.47 19.99 5.10
N TYR A 141 4.78 19.03 4.50
CA TYR A 141 5.37 17.86 3.87
C TYR A 141 6.05 18.22 2.55
N LEU A 142 5.44 19.09 1.73
CA LEU A 142 6.07 19.67 0.54
C LEU A 142 7.36 20.40 0.90
N ARG A 143 7.34 21.26 1.93
CA ARG A 143 8.53 21.96 2.41
C ARG A 143 9.65 21.01 2.86
N ARG A 144 9.32 19.93 3.58
CA ARG A 144 10.30 18.89 3.98
C ARG A 144 10.88 18.14 2.79
N LEU A 145 10.07 17.83 1.78
CA LEU A 145 10.54 17.21 0.54
C LEU A 145 11.50 18.14 -0.20
N GLN A 146 11.13 19.41 -0.38
CA GLN A 146 11.98 20.42 -1.03
C GLN A 146 13.29 20.66 -0.27
N ALA A 147 13.28 20.69 1.07
CA ALA A 147 14.49 20.83 1.88
C ALA A 147 15.44 19.63 1.74
N ARG A 148 14.91 18.40 1.79
CA ARG A 148 15.70 17.16 1.58
C ARG A 148 16.24 17.05 0.16
N ALA A 149 15.48 17.54 -0.80
CA ALA A 149 15.90 17.62 -2.19
C ALA A 149 17.07 18.61 -2.29
N ARG A 150 16.93 19.85 -1.80
CA ARG A 150 18.01 20.88 -1.73
C ARG A 150 19.34 20.39 -1.14
N GLY A 151 19.31 19.61 -0.05
CA GLY A 151 20.53 19.02 0.54
C GLY A 151 21.21 17.93 -0.31
N ARG A 152 20.50 17.37 -1.30
CA ARG A 152 21.05 16.47 -2.34
C ARG A 152 21.37 17.25 -3.63
N TRP A 153 20.71 18.38 -3.88
CA TRP A 153 20.90 19.27 -5.04
C TRP A 153 22.28 19.93 -5.05
N ASN A 154 22.80 20.28 -3.88
CA ASN A 154 24.15 20.83 -3.73
C ASN A 154 25.27 19.85 -4.13
N ARG A 155 24.95 18.56 -4.37
CA ARG A 155 25.93 17.55 -4.79
C ARG A 155 25.94 17.26 -6.30
N ASN A 156 24.83 17.46 -7.03
CA ASN A 156 24.68 16.97 -8.42
C ASN A 156 24.13 18.00 -9.44
N GLY A 157 23.91 19.27 -9.08
CA GLY A 157 23.82 20.38 -10.06
C GLY A 157 22.64 20.44 -11.06
N LYS A 158 21.65 19.54 -11.06
CA LYS A 158 20.47 19.61 -11.96
C LYS A 158 19.14 19.65 -11.20
N ARG A 159 18.24 20.57 -11.58
CA ARG A 159 16.85 20.69 -11.10
C ARG A 159 15.92 19.79 -11.92
N PRO A 160 15.22 18.81 -11.32
CA PRO A 160 14.04 18.22 -11.96
C PRO A 160 12.83 19.12 -11.75
N SER A 161 12.14 19.47 -12.84
CA SER A 161 10.83 20.12 -12.82
C SER A 161 9.78 19.10 -12.39
N VAL A 162 9.29 19.21 -11.15
CA VAL A 162 8.09 18.48 -10.72
C VAL A 162 6.90 19.27 -11.27
N HIS A 163 6.16 18.68 -12.21
CA HIS A 163 4.90 19.23 -12.65
C HIS A 163 3.79 18.63 -11.79
N LEU A 164 3.26 19.44 -10.87
CA LEU A 164 1.97 19.19 -10.26
C LEU A 164 0.90 19.58 -11.31
N PRO A 165 -0.21 18.84 -11.40
CA PRO A 165 -1.35 19.27 -12.21
C PRO A 165 -1.94 20.59 -11.69
#